data_AF-A0A2V7YJM4-F1
#
_entry.id   AF-A0A2V7YJM4-F1
#
_cell.length_a   1.000
_cell.length_b   1.000
_cell.length_c   1.000
_cell.angle_alpha   90.00
_cell.angle_beta   90.00
_cell.angle_gamma   90.00
#
_symmetry.space_group_name_H-M   'P 1'
#
loop_
_entity.id
_entity.type
_entity.pdbx_description
1 polymer ?
#
loop_
_entity_poly.entity_id
_entity_poly.type
_entity_poly.pdbx_seq_one_letter_code
_entity_poly.pdbx_strand_id
1 'polypeptide(L)'
;MTEEVQAALIDLQRYLLDQIPPLTASDGIQTLMTQPPQLLMKQVHAWAVEQSRLQQAAMSDCLFHALKKVYSFATLKLVDRGVVETYLNGVVPLAMEICPPDERDLLRTNLIAMRDSASAALLSSTVVDISKTAPKTKAPAGPLTDVMARSAR
;
A
#
# COMPACT_ATOMS: atom_id res chain seq x y z
N MET A 1 24.70 19.96 -1.71
CA MET A 1 23.93 18.77 -1.26
C MET A 1 24.62 18.26 -0.01
N THR A 2 23.89 18.06 1.09
CA THR A 2 24.47 17.64 2.38
C THR A 2 24.65 16.12 2.44
N GLU A 3 25.47 15.63 3.37
CA GLU A 3 25.64 14.19 3.61
C GLU A 3 24.32 13.50 3.99
N GLU A 4 23.49 14.18 4.78
CA GLU A 4 22.17 13.70 5.19
C GLU A 4 21.24 13.48 3.98
N VAL A 5 21.19 14.43 3.05
CA VAL A 5 20.40 14.30 1.81
C VAL A 5 20.93 13.18 0.94
N GLN A 6 22.25 12.98 0.89
CA GLN A 6 22.85 11.88 0.14
C GLN A 6 22.50 10.51 0.73
N ALA A 7 22.56 10.37 2.06
CA ALA A 7 22.14 9.16 2.75
C ALA A 7 20.64 8.86 2.51
N ALA A 8 19.81 9.90 2.56
CA ALA A 8 18.38 9.79 2.29
C ALA A 8 18.06 9.31 0.86
N LEU A 9 18.83 9.77 -0.15
CA LEU A 9 18.70 9.28 -1.52
C LEU A 9 19.08 7.79 -1.65
N ILE A 10 20.12 7.36 -0.92
CA ILE A 10 20.53 5.95 -0.89
C ILE A 10 19.43 5.09 -0.25
N ASP A 11 18.83 5.55 0.85
CA ASP A 11 17.74 4.82 1.49
C ASP A 11 16.48 4.77 0.62
N LEU A 12 16.13 5.87 -0.08
CA LEU A 12 15.05 5.86 -1.06
C LEU A 12 15.33 4.81 -2.16
N GLN A 13 16.55 4.74 -2.69
CA GLN A 13 16.90 3.76 -3.71
C GLN A 13 16.77 2.32 -3.20
N ARG A 14 17.32 2.02 -2.02
CA ARG A 14 17.23 0.69 -1.39
C ARG A 14 15.78 0.32 -1.11
N TYR A 15 14.98 1.27 -0.67
CA TYR A 15 13.56 1.08 -0.42
C TYR A 15 12.79 0.80 -1.71
N LEU A 16 13.01 1.58 -2.78
CA LEU A 16 12.39 1.34 -4.09
C LEU A 16 12.74 -0.05 -4.65
N LEU A 17 13.94 -0.55 -4.36
CA LEU A 17 14.40 -1.91 -4.70
C LEU A 17 13.99 -3.00 -3.70
N ASP A 18 13.16 -2.67 -2.70
CA ASP A 18 12.69 -3.61 -1.66
C ASP A 18 13.82 -4.25 -0.83
N GLN A 19 14.97 -3.57 -0.72
CA GLN A 19 16.11 -4.02 0.08
C GLN A 19 16.00 -3.64 1.55
N ILE A 20 15.17 -2.64 1.88
CA ILE A 20 14.89 -2.22 3.25
C ILE A 20 13.38 -2.01 3.45
N PRO A 21 12.84 -2.25 4.65
CA PRO A 21 11.44 -2.01 4.94
C PRO A 21 11.13 -0.50 5.08
N PRO A 22 9.85 -0.09 4.98
CA PRO A 22 9.44 1.31 5.14
C PRO A 22 9.95 1.95 6.44
N LEU A 23 9.91 1.21 7.57
CA LEU A 23 10.35 1.73 8.86
C LEU A 23 11.82 2.20 8.82
N THR A 24 12.71 1.42 8.19
CA THR A 24 14.13 1.77 8.06
C THR A 24 14.34 2.96 7.13
N ALA A 25 13.50 3.14 6.12
CA ALA A 25 13.60 4.27 5.17
C ALA A 25 12.93 5.56 5.66
N SER A 26 12.20 5.53 6.78
CA SER A 26 11.31 6.61 7.20
C SER A 26 12.01 7.95 7.45
N ASP A 27 13.15 7.94 8.14
CA ASP A 27 13.93 9.15 8.37
C ASP A 27 14.44 9.75 7.06
N GLY A 28 14.98 8.91 6.15
CA GLY A 28 15.41 9.35 4.83
C GLY A 28 14.28 9.96 4.00
N ILE A 29 13.09 9.36 4.01
CA ILE A 29 11.92 9.92 3.32
C ILE A 29 11.53 11.28 3.91
N GLN A 30 11.53 11.43 5.24
CA GLN A 30 11.25 12.71 5.89
C GLN A 30 12.29 13.77 5.50
N THR A 31 13.59 13.42 5.50
CA THR A 31 14.67 14.32 5.04
C THR A 31 14.42 14.74 3.58
N LEU A 32 14.08 13.82 2.67
CA LEU A 32 13.78 14.17 1.26
C LEU A 32 12.53 15.03 1.12
N MET A 33 11.53 14.87 1.99
CA MET A 33 10.32 15.69 2.00
C MET A 33 10.59 17.15 2.41
N THR A 34 11.73 17.44 3.04
CA THR A 34 12.19 18.82 3.29
C THR A 34 12.87 19.46 2.07
N GLN A 35 13.17 18.69 1.04
CA GLN A 35 13.85 19.14 -0.18
C GLN A 35 12.84 19.42 -1.30
N PRO A 36 13.21 20.16 -2.35
CA PRO A 36 12.34 20.34 -3.52
C PRO A 36 11.92 19.00 -4.15
N PRO A 37 10.65 18.84 -4.59
CA PRO A 37 10.10 17.58 -5.11
C PRO A 37 10.85 17.04 -6.34
N GLN A 38 11.55 17.92 -7.07
CA GLN A 38 12.41 17.57 -8.19
C GLN A 38 13.53 16.61 -7.79
N LEU A 39 14.04 16.70 -6.55
CA LEU A 39 15.10 15.83 -6.09
C LEU A 39 14.63 14.38 -5.96
N LEU A 40 13.48 14.16 -5.31
CA LEU A 40 12.86 12.84 -5.22
C LEU A 40 12.51 12.32 -6.62
N MET A 41 11.94 13.17 -7.48
CA MET A 41 11.55 12.75 -8.83
C MET A 41 12.72 12.40 -9.74
N LYS A 42 13.87 13.05 -9.58
CA LYS A 42 15.09 12.64 -10.29
C LYS A 42 15.48 11.21 -9.94
N GLN A 43 15.42 10.84 -8.67
CA GLN A 43 15.74 9.49 -8.21
C GLN A 43 14.68 8.47 -8.65
N VAL A 44 13.40 8.81 -8.53
CA VAL A 44 12.27 7.97 -8.97
C VAL A 44 12.34 7.73 -10.48
N HIS A 45 12.62 8.76 -11.28
CA HIS A 45 12.75 8.62 -12.73
C HIS A 45 13.90 7.69 -13.11
N ALA A 46 15.08 7.87 -12.50
CA ALA A 46 16.23 7.00 -12.76
C ALA A 46 15.91 5.53 -12.43
N TRP A 47 15.22 5.28 -11.31
CA TRP A 47 14.75 3.95 -10.95
C TRP A 47 13.70 3.42 -11.95
N ALA A 48 12.73 4.24 -12.36
CA ALA A 48 11.63 3.83 -13.24
C ALA A 48 12.12 3.46 -14.64
N VAL A 49 13.09 4.19 -15.20
CA VAL A 49 13.75 3.84 -16.47
C VAL A 49 14.38 2.46 -16.39
N GLU A 50 15.11 2.18 -15.31
CA GLU A 50 15.77 0.89 -15.16
C GLU A 50 14.77 -0.25 -14.91
N GLN A 51 13.74 -0.03 -14.09
CA GLN A 51 12.71 -1.04 -13.86
C GLN A 51 11.89 -1.33 -15.11
N SER A 52 11.49 -0.30 -15.87
CA SER A 52 10.78 -0.46 -17.13
C SER A 52 11.59 -1.32 -18.11
N ARG A 53 12.90 -1.08 -18.20
CA ARG A 53 13.82 -1.87 -19.02
C ARG A 53 13.96 -3.32 -18.54
N LEU A 54 14.17 -3.52 -17.23
CA LEU A 54 14.39 -4.85 -16.65
C LEU A 54 13.13 -5.73 -16.70
N GLN A 55 11.96 -5.14 -16.47
CA GLN A 55 10.69 -5.87 -16.37
C GLN A 55 9.84 -5.79 -17.62
N GLN A 56 10.25 -5.02 -18.64
CA GLN A 56 9.45 -4.72 -19.83
C GLN A 56 8.06 -4.16 -19.45
N ALA A 57 8.04 -3.33 -18.39
CA ALA A 57 6.83 -2.72 -17.84
C ALA A 57 6.63 -1.29 -18.35
N ALA A 58 5.38 -0.83 -18.37
CA ALA A 58 5.03 0.53 -18.75
C ALA A 58 5.66 1.55 -17.78
N MET A 59 6.08 2.71 -18.30
CA MET A 59 6.69 3.75 -17.47
C MET A 59 5.71 4.28 -16.41
N SER A 60 4.45 4.43 -16.78
CA SER A 60 3.33 4.78 -15.90
C SER A 60 3.17 3.80 -14.73
N ASP A 61 3.31 2.49 -14.96
CA ASP A 61 3.23 1.48 -13.91
C ASP A 61 4.41 1.62 -12.92
N CYS A 62 5.63 1.80 -13.44
CA CYS A 62 6.81 2.04 -12.60
C CYS A 62 6.64 3.32 -11.77
N LEU A 63 6.31 4.46 -12.40
CA LEU A 63 6.09 5.73 -11.72
C LEU A 63 4.99 5.61 -10.66
N PHE A 64 3.86 4.99 -10.99
CA PHE A 64 2.79 4.75 -10.04
C PHE A 64 3.26 3.91 -8.85
N HIS A 65 4.03 2.84 -9.10
CA HIS A 65 4.54 1.98 -8.05
C HIS A 65 5.47 2.73 -7.08
N ALA A 66 6.41 3.52 -7.60
CA ALA A 66 7.29 4.33 -6.76
C ALA A 66 6.52 5.35 -5.91
N LEU A 67 5.56 6.06 -6.51
CA LEU A 67 4.75 7.05 -5.80
C LEU A 67 3.82 6.40 -4.77
N LYS A 68 3.29 5.21 -5.05
CA LYS A 68 2.51 4.41 -4.09
C LYS A 68 3.37 3.99 -2.90
N LYS A 69 4.63 3.63 -3.12
CA LYS A 69 5.59 3.33 -2.05
C LYS A 69 5.83 4.55 -1.16
N VAL A 70 6.01 5.75 -1.73
CA VAL A 70 6.10 7.00 -0.95
C VAL A 70 4.80 7.28 -0.18
N TYR A 71 3.64 7.09 -0.81
CA TYR A 71 2.34 7.25 -0.16
C TYR A 71 2.14 6.27 1.01
N SER A 72 2.75 5.09 0.94
CA SER A 72 2.62 4.06 1.98
C SER A 72 3.07 4.53 3.37
N PHE A 73 3.99 5.50 3.45
CA PHE A 73 4.43 6.09 4.72
C PHE A 73 3.30 6.78 5.48
N ALA A 74 2.35 7.39 4.77
CA ALA A 74 1.14 7.92 5.38
C ALA A 74 0.22 6.79 5.86
N THR A 75 0.03 5.75 5.04
CA THR A 75 -0.85 4.61 5.37
C THR A 75 -0.36 3.82 6.57
N LEU A 76 0.96 3.73 6.74
CA LEU A 76 1.63 3.06 7.86
C LEU A 76 1.84 3.99 9.06
N LYS A 77 1.42 5.26 8.97
CA LYS A 77 1.58 6.29 10.01
C LYS A 77 3.05 6.51 10.42
N LEU A 78 3.96 6.33 9.48
CA LEU A 78 5.40 6.61 9.67
C LEU A 78 5.70 8.09 9.45
N VAL A 79 4.89 8.76 8.62
CA VAL A 79 4.93 10.21 8.39
C VAL A 79 3.50 10.73 8.44
N ASP A 80 3.32 11.96 8.91
CA ASP A 80 2.01 12.60 8.90
C ASP A 80 1.41 12.61 7.48
N ARG A 81 0.14 12.23 7.37
CA ARG A 81 -0.54 12.11 6.08
C ARG A 81 -0.61 13.45 5.34
N GLY A 82 -0.89 14.54 6.05
CA GLY A 82 -0.97 15.87 5.46
C GLY A 82 0.36 16.31 4.87
N VAL A 83 1.47 15.99 5.53
CA VAL A 83 2.83 16.21 5.02
C VAL A 83 3.08 15.42 3.73
N VAL A 84 2.78 14.11 3.73
CA VAL A 84 2.98 13.26 2.54
C VAL A 84 2.12 13.73 1.37
N GLU A 85 0.84 14.03 1.60
CA GLU A 85 -0.06 14.51 0.54
C GLU A 85 0.35 15.87 -0.01
N THR A 86 0.72 16.81 0.86
CA THR A 86 1.20 18.13 0.45
C THR A 86 2.45 18.01 -0.41
N TYR A 87 3.38 17.15 -0.01
CA TYR A 87 4.59 16.89 -0.79
C TYR A 87 4.26 16.25 -2.14
N LEU A 88 3.40 15.23 -2.15
CA LEU A 88 3.03 14.52 -3.38
C LEU A 88 2.27 15.41 -4.37
N ASN A 89 1.54 16.43 -3.91
CA ASN A 89 0.93 17.42 -4.81
C ASN A 89 1.98 18.16 -5.66
N GLY A 90 3.21 18.35 -5.16
CA GLY A 90 4.33 18.90 -5.94
C GLY A 90 5.03 17.87 -6.83
N VAL A 91 4.92 16.58 -6.49
CA VAL A 91 5.56 15.46 -7.20
C VAL A 91 4.74 15.01 -8.41
N VAL A 92 3.41 14.98 -8.30
CA VAL A 92 2.50 14.48 -9.35
C VAL A 92 2.71 15.21 -10.69
N PRO A 93 2.75 16.55 -10.78
CA PRO A 93 2.98 17.23 -12.05
C PRO A 93 4.29 16.82 -12.73
N LEU A 94 5.36 16.64 -11.95
CA LEU A 94 6.66 16.20 -12.46
C LEU A 94 6.60 14.77 -13.01
N ALA A 95 5.88 13.87 -12.32
CA ALA A 95 5.66 12.51 -12.82
C ALA A 95 4.87 12.51 -14.14
N MET A 96 3.89 13.41 -14.30
CA MET A 96 3.14 13.57 -15.53
C MET A 96 4.00 14.08 -16.70
N GLU A 97 4.97 14.97 -16.43
CA GLU A 97 5.92 15.45 -17.44
C GLU A 97 6.84 14.33 -17.94
N ILE A 98 7.33 13.49 -17.02
CA ILE A 98 8.21 12.36 -17.31
C ILE A 98 7.47 11.22 -18.04
N CYS A 99 6.21 10.99 -17.69
CA CYS A 99 5.41 9.91 -18.25
C CYS A 99 5.17 10.12 -19.77
N PRO A 100 5.36 9.08 -20.61
CA PRO A 100 5.06 9.12 -22.04
C PRO A 100 3.61 9.57 -22.31
N PRO A 101 3.35 10.41 -23.33
CA PRO A 101 2.03 11.01 -23.54
C PRO A 101 0.86 10.02 -23.61
N ASP A 102 1.08 8.87 -24.21
CA ASP A 102 0.15 7.76 -24.40
C ASP A 102 -0.20 7.01 -23.09
N GLU A 103 0.65 7.12 -22.07
CA GLU A 103 0.45 6.45 -20.77
C GLU A 103 -0.08 7.40 -19.67
N ARG A 104 -0.10 8.72 -19.93
CA ARG A 104 -0.45 9.75 -18.93
C ARG A 104 -1.85 9.57 -18.35
N ASP A 105 -2.82 9.20 -19.16
CA ASP A 105 -4.20 9.06 -18.69
C ASP A 105 -4.36 7.91 -17.69
N LEU A 106 -3.63 6.80 -17.91
CA LEU A 106 -3.57 5.69 -16.98
C LEU A 106 -2.90 6.10 -15.66
N LEU A 107 -1.73 6.75 -15.73
CA LEU A 107 -1.03 7.22 -14.53
C LEU A 107 -1.91 8.18 -13.71
N ARG A 108 -2.56 9.15 -14.35
CA ARG A 108 -3.44 10.11 -13.70
C ARG A 108 -4.59 9.40 -12.97
N THR A 109 -5.24 8.45 -13.65
CA THR A 109 -6.36 7.69 -13.08
C THR A 109 -5.92 6.91 -11.85
N ASN A 110 -4.77 6.23 -11.92
CA ASN A 110 -4.24 5.45 -10.81
C ASN A 110 -3.86 6.31 -9.60
N LEU A 111 -3.27 7.49 -9.83
CA LEU A 111 -2.91 8.42 -8.75
C LEU A 111 -4.14 9.01 -8.05
N ILE A 112 -5.21 9.31 -8.79
CA ILE A 112 -6.49 9.75 -8.22
C ILE A 112 -7.10 8.62 -7.37
N ALA A 113 -7.23 7.43 -7.95
CA ALA A 113 -7.79 6.27 -7.26
C ALA A 113 -7.04 5.91 -5.96
N MET A 114 -5.71 6.05 -5.95
CA MET A 114 -4.88 5.83 -4.76
C MET A 114 -5.25 6.79 -3.61
N ARG A 115 -5.42 8.08 -3.91
CA ARG A 115 -5.78 9.10 -2.91
C ARG A 115 -7.21 8.90 -2.39
N ASP A 116 -8.13 8.54 -3.28
CA ASP A 116 -9.54 8.33 -2.94
C ASP A 116 -9.73 7.07 -2.08
N SER A 117 -9.05 5.97 -2.43
CA SER A 117 -9.10 4.72 -1.67
C SER A 117 -8.63 4.89 -0.23
N ALA A 118 -7.56 5.66 -0.03
CA ALA A 118 -7.05 5.96 1.30
C ALA A 118 -7.99 6.85 2.12
N SER A 119 -8.73 7.74 1.46
CA SER A 119 -9.72 8.60 2.10
C SER A 119 -10.96 7.80 2.51
N ALA A 120 -11.43 6.89 1.65
CA ALA A 120 -12.54 5.99 1.96
C ALA A 120 -12.23 5.04 3.14
N ALA A 121 -11.00 4.53 3.24
CA ALA A 121 -10.59 3.66 4.35
C ALA A 121 -10.71 4.33 5.73
N LEU A 122 -10.54 5.65 5.83
CA LEU A 122 -10.73 6.38 7.09
C LEU A 122 -12.20 6.56 7.46
N LEU A 123 -13.06 6.77 6.46
CA LEU A 123 -14.50 6.95 6.67
C LEU A 123 -15.20 5.61 6.97
N SER A 124 -14.65 4.51 6.45
CA SER A 124 -15.18 3.15 6.58
C SER A 124 -14.65 2.39 7.79
N SER A 125 -14.22 3.07 8.87
CA SER A 125 -13.88 2.42 10.14
C SER A 125 -15.13 1.92 10.89
N THR A 126 -15.98 1.16 10.23
CA THR A 126 -16.97 0.29 10.87
C THR A 126 -16.25 -0.91 11.45
N VAL A 127 -16.15 -0.95 12.77
CA VAL A 127 -15.66 -2.09 13.55
C VAL A 127 -16.48 -3.33 13.16
N VAL A 128 -15.83 -4.32 12.55
CA VAL A 128 -16.45 -5.63 12.35
C VAL A 128 -16.33 -6.39 13.67
N ASP A 129 -17.44 -6.49 14.40
CA ASP A 129 -17.53 -7.22 15.66
C ASP A 129 -17.37 -8.73 15.39
N ILE A 130 -16.18 -9.28 15.68
CA ILE A 130 -15.91 -10.72 15.66
C ILE A 130 -16.44 -11.33 16.97
N SER A 131 -17.74 -11.23 17.18
CA SER A 131 -18.42 -12.01 18.20
C SER A 131 -18.68 -13.42 17.64
N LYS A 132 -17.79 -14.32 18.07
CA LYS A 132 -17.72 -15.74 17.74
C LYS A 132 -19.01 -16.48 18.13
N THR A 133 -19.99 -16.57 17.23
CA THR A 133 -21.15 -17.47 17.41
C THR A 133 -20.75 -18.91 17.08
N ALA A 134 -20.42 -19.69 18.10
CA ALA A 134 -20.34 -21.14 17.98
C ALA A 134 -21.75 -21.74 17.79
N PRO A 135 -21.97 -22.66 16.85
CA PRO A 135 -23.23 -23.38 16.76
C PRO A 135 -23.31 -24.44 17.87
N LYS A 136 -24.32 -24.33 18.74
CA LYS A 136 -24.71 -25.41 19.67
C LYS A 136 -25.41 -26.51 18.87
N THR A 137 -24.67 -27.53 18.45
CA THR A 137 -25.26 -28.76 17.92
C THR A 137 -25.85 -29.56 19.09
N LYS A 138 -27.19 -29.62 19.17
CA LYS A 138 -27.92 -30.51 20.09
C LYS A 138 -27.62 -31.97 19.69
N ALA A 139 -27.13 -32.77 20.64
CA ALA A 139 -27.06 -34.22 20.52
C ALA A 139 -28.48 -34.82 20.53
N PRO A 140 -28.80 -35.83 19.69
CA PRO A 140 -30.05 -36.54 19.78
C PRO A 140 -30.02 -37.56 20.93
N ALA A 141 -30.97 -37.42 21.84
CA ALA A 141 -31.29 -38.42 22.86
C ALA A 141 -31.86 -39.67 22.19
N GLY A 142 -31.26 -40.83 22.46
CA GLY A 142 -31.82 -42.12 22.05
C GLY A 142 -33.09 -42.47 22.84
N PRO A 143 -33.96 -43.35 22.31
CA PRO A 143 -34.96 -44.01 23.12
C PRO A 143 -34.55 -45.47 23.40
N LEU A 144 -34.34 -45.77 24.68
CA LEU A 144 -34.48 -47.11 25.24
C LEU A 144 -35.88 -47.18 25.88
N THR A 145 -36.77 -47.99 25.33
CA THR A 145 -37.84 -48.62 26.13
C THR A 145 -38.14 -50.02 25.59
N ASP A 146 -37.92 -50.97 26.50
CA ASP A 146 -38.18 -52.40 26.50
C ASP A 146 -39.67 -52.68 26.80
N VAL A 147 -40.32 -53.60 26.05
CA VAL A 147 -41.53 -54.33 26.47
C VAL A 147 -41.53 -55.75 25.83
N MET A 148 -41.02 -56.71 26.59
CA MET A 148 -41.57 -58.03 26.94
C MET A 148 -42.58 -58.81 26.04
N ALA A 149 -42.27 -60.11 25.96
CA ALA A 149 -43.14 -61.31 26.18
C ALA A 149 -43.71 -62.13 25.00
N ARG A 150 -43.14 -63.34 24.84
CA ARG A 150 -43.79 -64.69 24.93
C ARG A 150 -45.22 -64.85 24.39
N SER A 151 -45.40 -65.63 23.30
CA SER A 151 -46.30 -66.81 23.29
C SER A 151 -46.24 -67.65 22.00
N ALA A 152 -46.16 -68.97 22.24
CA ALA A 152 -46.46 -70.16 21.45
C ALA A 152 -47.17 -70.05 20.09
N ARG A 153 -46.66 -70.76 19.07
CA ARG A 153 -47.07 -72.13 18.67
C ARG A 153 -46.11 -72.71 17.64
#